data_AF-U5XLX9-F1
#
_entry.id   AF-U5XLX9-F1
#
_cell.length_a   1.000
_cell.length_b   1.000
_cell.length_c   1.000
_cell.angle_alpha   90.00
_cell.angle_beta   90.00
_cell.angle_gamma   90.00
#
_symmetry.space_group_name_H-M   'P 1'
#
loop_
_entity.id
_entity.type
_entity.pdbx_description
1 polymer ?
#
loop_
_entity_poly.entity_id
_entity_poly.type
_entity_poly.pdbx_seq_one_letter_code
_entity_poly.pdbx_strand_id
1 'polypeptide(L)'
;LPFYTKVDGITKETGKEKDSPLTRSFIAGGGAFGYKMDDIRVDVEGLYSQLTKDATVVYDNSAADSVAAFSGLVNVYYDIAIEDMPITPYVGVGVGAAYISNP
;
A
#
# COMPACT_ATOMS: atom_id res chain seq x y z
N LEU A 1 -3.29 -2.93 -0.27
CA LEU A 1 -4.25 -1.80 -0.15
C LEU A 1 -4.23 -1.26 1.27
N PRO A 2 -4.52 0.04 1.50
CA PRO A 2 -4.67 0.61 2.84
C PRO A 2 -5.69 -0.16 3.67
N PHE A 3 -5.48 -0.26 4.98
CA PHE A 3 -6.36 -0.97 5.93
C PHE A 3 -7.81 -0.47 5.92
N TYR A 4 -8.06 0.76 5.46
CA TYR A 4 -9.37 1.36 5.26
C TYR A 4 -9.56 1.77 3.80
N THR A 5 -9.86 0.80 2.93
CA THR A 5 -10.28 1.08 1.56
C THR A 5 -11.79 1.03 1.51
N LYS A 6 -12.44 2.15 1.18
CA LYS A 6 -13.88 2.15 0.90
C LYS A 6 -14.09 1.52 -0.48
N VAL A 7 -15.00 0.56 -0.56
CA VAL A 7 -15.35 -0.14 -1.79
C VAL A 7 -16.85 -0.02 -1.97
N ASP A 8 -17.26 0.70 -3.01
CA ASP A 8 -18.65 1.00 -3.36
C ASP A 8 -19.01 0.37 -4.72
N GLY A 9 -20.30 0.35 -5.07
CA GLY A 9 -20.77 -0.12 -6.38
C GLY A 9 -20.89 -1.65 -6.52
N ILE A 10 -20.80 -2.38 -5.41
CA ILE A 10 -20.93 -3.84 -5.37
C ILE A 10 -22.13 -4.24 -4.50
N THR A 11 -22.90 -5.22 -4.97
CA THR A 11 -24.02 -5.78 -4.18
C THR A 11 -23.49 -6.72 -3.11
N LYS A 12 -23.82 -6.43 -1.84
CA LYS A 12 -23.44 -7.25 -0.68
C LYS A 12 -24.62 -8.09 -0.17
N GLU A 13 -24.29 -9.17 0.51
CA GLU A 13 -25.24 -10.02 1.22
C GLU A 13 -25.99 -9.26 2.32
N THR A 14 -27.26 -9.63 2.52
CA THR A 14 -28.11 -9.00 3.54
C THR A 14 -27.55 -9.30 4.94
N GLY A 15 -27.43 -8.27 5.78
CA GLY A 15 -26.83 -8.37 7.11
C GLY A 15 -25.30 -8.29 7.14
N LYS A 16 -24.65 -8.13 5.98
CA LYS A 16 -23.19 -7.98 5.83
C LYS A 16 -22.78 -6.68 5.14
N GLU A 17 -23.65 -5.68 5.15
CA GLU A 17 -23.44 -4.42 4.43
C GLU A 17 -22.19 -3.67 4.91
N LYS A 18 -21.85 -3.85 6.19
CA LYS A 18 -20.67 -3.26 6.85
C LYS A 18 -19.41 -4.10 6.71
N ASP A 19 -19.51 -5.34 6.25
CA ASP A 19 -18.37 -6.24 6.12
C ASP A 19 -17.50 -5.82 4.93
N SER A 20 -16.20 -6.15 5.01
CA SER A 20 -15.29 -5.93 3.89
C SER A 20 -15.69 -6.83 2.72
N PRO A 21 -15.85 -6.31 1.49
CA PRO A 21 -16.08 -7.15 0.32
C PRO A 21 -14.83 -7.90 -0.14
N LEU A 22 -13.68 -7.66 0.50
CA LEU A 22 -12.40 -8.27 0.21
C LEU A 22 -11.93 -9.10 1.41
N THR A 23 -11.49 -10.32 1.15
CA THR A 23 -10.82 -11.18 2.11
C THR A 23 -9.42 -10.65 2.39
N ARG A 24 -9.02 -10.61 3.66
CA ARG A 24 -7.65 -10.25 4.06
C ARG A 24 -6.67 -11.25 3.46
N SER A 25 -5.64 -10.77 2.76
CA SER A 25 -4.60 -11.60 2.14
C SER A 25 -3.22 -11.12 2.58
N PHE A 26 -2.32 -12.08 2.76
CA PHE A 26 -0.89 -11.86 3.03
C PHE A 26 -0.05 -11.85 1.74
N ILE A 27 -0.68 -11.87 0.56
CA ILE A 27 0.01 -11.67 -0.72
C ILE A 27 0.25 -10.16 -0.87
N ALA A 28 1.22 -9.68 -0.10
CA ALA A 28 1.79 -8.36 -0.20
C ALA A 28 3.30 -8.49 -0.06
N GLY A 29 4.01 -7.84 -0.97
CA GLY A 29 5.46 -7.90 -1.01
C GLY A 29 5.99 -6.63 -1.61
N GLY A 30 7.20 -6.28 -1.25
CA GLY A 30 7.83 -5.07 -1.75
C GLY A 30 9.32 -5.11 -1.55
N GLY A 31 9.98 -4.23 -2.28
CA GLY A 31 11.41 -4.04 -2.21
C GLY A 31 11.72 -2.55 -2.27
N ALA A 32 12.83 -2.19 -1.62
CA ALA A 32 13.37 -0.85 -1.68
C ALA A 32 14.83 -0.94 -2.11
N PHE A 33 15.25 0.01 -2.93
CA PHE A 33 16.66 0.26 -3.21
C PHE A 33 16.93 1.74 -3.01
N GLY A 34 18.06 2.06 -2.40
CA GLY A 34 18.38 3.42 -2.00
C GLY A 34 19.83 3.75 -2.21
N TYR A 35 20.10 5.05 -2.34
CA TYR A 35 21.43 5.58 -2.51
C TYR A 35 21.61 6.81 -1.63
N LYS A 36 22.75 6.87 -0.92
CA LYS A 36 23.10 7.95 -0.01
C LYS A 36 24.30 8.73 -0.56
N MET A 37 24.18 10.04 -0.60
CA MET A 37 25.26 11.00 -0.84
C MET A 37 25.30 11.97 0.34
N ASP A 38 26.36 11.88 1.14
CA ASP A 38 26.58 12.71 2.33
C ASP A 38 25.37 12.74 3.27
N ASP A 39 24.71 13.88 3.42
CA ASP A 39 23.54 14.06 4.29
C ASP A 39 22.22 13.74 3.59
N ILE A 40 22.23 13.43 2.29
CA ILE A 40 21.03 13.16 1.49
C ILE A 40 20.94 11.67 1.15
N ARG A 41 19.78 11.06 1.40
CA ARG A 41 19.46 9.70 0.96
C ARG A 41 18.25 9.71 0.03
N VAL A 42 18.31 8.97 -1.06
CA VAL A 42 17.18 8.77 -1.97
C VAL A 42 16.84 7.29 -2.02
N ASP A 43 15.61 6.94 -1.67
CA ASP A 43 15.10 5.57 -1.73
C ASP A 43 13.97 5.47 -2.75
N VAL A 44 13.97 4.38 -3.51
CA VAL A 44 12.89 4.00 -4.42
C VAL A 44 12.30 2.69 -3.92
N GLU A 45 10.99 2.66 -3.77
CA GLU A 45 10.24 1.54 -3.24
C GLU A 45 9.20 1.07 -4.23
N GLY A 46 9.07 -0.24 -4.38
CA GLY A 46 8.00 -0.88 -5.13
C GLY A 46 7.22 -1.83 -4.21
N LEU A 47 5.91 -1.69 -4.18
CA LEU A 47 5.00 -2.55 -3.42
C LEU A 47 3.98 -3.18 -4.36
N TYR A 48 3.69 -4.45 -4.13
CA TYR A 48 2.60 -5.19 -4.73
C TYR A 48 1.70 -5.76 -3.64
N SER A 49 0.39 -5.74 -3.84
CA SER A 49 -0.55 -6.46 -2.99
C SER A 49 -1.75 -6.96 -3.80
N GLN A 50 -2.29 -8.12 -3.43
CA GLN A 50 -3.51 -8.64 -4.02
C GLN A 50 -4.47 -9.15 -2.93
N LEU A 51 -5.73 -8.75 -3.05
CA LEU A 51 -6.82 -9.21 -2.20
C LEU A 51 -7.88 -9.89 -3.06
N THR A 52 -8.46 -10.97 -2.54
CA THR A 52 -9.54 -11.73 -3.20
C THR A 52 -10.89 -11.20 -2.74
N LYS A 53 -11.90 -11.27 -3.60
CA LYS A 53 -13.31 -11.06 -3.24
C LYS A 53 -13.73 -12.02 -2.14
N ASP A 54 -14.45 -11.51 -1.15
CA ASP A 54 -15.09 -12.34 -0.14
C ASP A 54 -16.43 -12.85 -0.67
N ALA A 55 -16.45 -14.10 -1.11
CA ALA A 55 -17.64 -14.74 -1.67
C ALA A 55 -18.80 -14.89 -0.66
N THR A 56 -18.54 -14.70 0.65
CA THR A 56 -19.58 -14.73 1.67
C THR A 56 -20.21 -13.36 1.92
N VAL A 57 -19.59 -12.29 1.43
CA VAL A 57 -20.04 -10.90 1.57
C VAL A 57 -20.55 -10.37 0.24
N VAL A 58 -19.95 -10.75 -0.89
CA VAL A 58 -20.29 -10.24 -2.23
C VAL A 58 -21.16 -11.25 -2.98
N TYR A 59 -22.39 -10.84 -3.31
CA TYR A 59 -23.36 -11.65 -4.06
C TYR A 59 -23.31 -11.38 -5.58
N ASP A 60 -22.63 -10.32 -6.00
CA ASP A 60 -22.56 -9.91 -7.40
C ASP A 60 -21.56 -10.75 -8.20
N ASN A 61 -22.08 -11.57 -9.12
CA ASN A 61 -21.28 -12.37 -10.05
C ASN A 61 -20.56 -11.55 -11.12
N SER A 62 -20.92 -10.27 -11.29
CA SER A 62 -20.25 -9.34 -12.21
C SER A 62 -19.02 -8.69 -11.56
N ALA A 63 -18.85 -8.83 -10.24
CA ALA A 63 -17.72 -8.29 -9.51
C ALA A 63 -16.46 -9.16 -9.73
N ALA A 64 -15.34 -8.51 -10.04
CA ALA A 64 -14.05 -9.15 -10.20
C ALA A 64 -13.67 -10.01 -8.98
N ASP A 65 -13.00 -11.14 -9.23
CA ASP A 65 -12.64 -12.09 -8.19
C ASP A 65 -11.44 -11.62 -7.34
N SER A 66 -10.66 -10.66 -7.85
CA SER A 66 -9.55 -10.09 -7.10
C SER A 66 -9.30 -8.64 -7.47
N VAL A 67 -8.60 -7.95 -6.58
CA VAL A 67 -8.03 -6.63 -6.84
C VAL A 67 -6.55 -6.65 -6.49
N ALA A 68 -5.73 -6.23 -7.44
CA ALA A 68 -4.30 -6.02 -7.26
C ALA A 68 -4.00 -4.53 -7.16
N ALA A 69 -3.02 -4.18 -6.34
CA ALA A 69 -2.48 -2.83 -6.22
C ALA A 69 -0.96 -2.87 -6.35
N PHE A 70 -0.44 -2.04 -7.25
CA PHE A 70 0.98 -1.79 -7.42
C PHE A 70 1.24 -0.35 -6.99
N SER A 71 2.26 -0.09 -6.18
CA SER A 71 2.65 1.27 -5.85
C SER A 71 4.15 1.47 -5.93
N GLY A 72 4.54 2.61 -6.48
CA GLY A 72 5.91 3.09 -6.46
C GLY A 72 6.02 4.31 -5.57
N LEU A 73 7.06 4.38 -4.75
CA LEU A 73 7.38 5.54 -3.94
C LEU A 73 8.82 5.97 -4.20
N VAL A 74 9.04 7.28 -4.23
CA VAL A 74 10.37 7.89 -4.21
C VAL A 74 10.44 8.78 -3.00
N ASN A 75 11.37 8.48 -2.10
CA ASN A 75 11.58 9.19 -0.86
C ASN A 75 12.97 9.84 -0.86
N VAL A 76 13.04 11.09 -0.41
CA VAL A 76 14.29 11.81 -0.19
C VAL A 76 14.38 12.15 1.28
N TYR A 77 15.54 11.86 1.88
CA TYR A 77 15.82 12.08 3.28
C TYR A 77 17.02 13.00 3.43
N TYR A 78 16.99 13.80 4.49
CA TYR A 78 18.08 14.64 4.95
C TYR A 78 18.42 14.27 6.39
N ASP A 79 19.67 13.91 6.62
CA ASP A 79 20.22 13.60 7.93
C ASP A 79 20.52 14.90 8.68
N ILE A 80 20.00 15.03 9.89
CA ILE A 80 20.21 16.22 10.73
C ILE A 80 21.51 16.00 11.49
N ALA A 81 22.55 16.75 11.12
CA ALA A 81 23.81 16.78 11.83
C ALA A 81 23.63 17.47 13.19
N ILE A 82 23.64 16.67 14.27
CA ILE A 82 23.70 17.14 15.65
C ILE A 82 24.95 16.52 16.27
N GLU A 83 25.86 17.37 16.76
CA GLU A 83 27.08 16.91 17.43
C GLU A 83 26.73 16.12 18.71
N ASP A 84 27.56 15.13 19.04
CA ASP A 84 27.50 14.30 20.26
C ASP A 84 26.25 13.41 20.47
N MET A 85 25.50 13.10 19.40
CA MET A 85 24.42 12.11 19.47
C MET A 85 24.84 10.71 19.00
N PRO A 86 24.47 9.63 19.72
CA PRO A 86 24.77 8.25 19.32
C PRO A 86 23.92 7.75 18.14
N ILE A 87 22.90 8.51 17.73
CA ILE A 87 21.97 8.20 16.64
C ILE A 87 21.80 9.47 15.80
N THR A 88 21.90 9.35 14.47
CA THR A 88 21.65 10.45 13.53
C THR A 88 20.16 10.52 13.21
N PRO A 89 19.43 11.56 13.67
CA PRO A 89 18.04 11.74 13.24
C PRO A 89 17.99 12.20 11.78
N TYR A 90 16.91 11.86 11.07
CA TYR A 90 16.68 12.30 9.69
C TYR A 90 15.22 12.68 9.48
N VAL A 91 14.99 13.58 8.52
CA VAL A 91 13.66 13.95 8.03
C VAL A 91 13.58 13.61 6.55
N GLY A 92 12.41 13.23 6.06
CA GLY A 92 12.24 12.96 4.64
C GLY A 92 10.90 13.41 4.10
N VAL A 93 10.88 13.59 2.79
CA VAL A 93 9.69 13.85 2.00
C VAL A 93 9.66 12.88 0.83
N GLY A 94 8.46 12.44 0.46
CA GLY A 94 8.29 11.43 -0.56
C GLY A 94 7.07 11.69 -1.42
N VAL A 95 7.14 11.20 -2.65
CA VAL A 95 6.02 11.18 -3.59
C VAL A 95 5.81 9.76 -4.07
N GLY A 96 4.57 9.38 -4.27
CA GLY A 96 4.24 8.04 -4.71
C GLY A 96 3.01 8.02 -5.59
N ALA A 97 2.91 6.97 -6.39
CA ALA A 97 1.76 6.67 -7.21
C ALA A 97 1.35 5.22 -7.00
N ALA A 98 0.05 4.97 -7.06
CA ALA A 98 -0.51 3.63 -6.99
C ALA A 98 -1.41 3.37 -8.20
N TYR A 99 -1.33 2.16 -8.73
CA TYR A 99 -2.19 1.63 -9.77
C TYR A 99 -2.98 0.45 -9.21
N ILE A 100 -4.30 0.47 -9.43
CA ILE A 100 -5.21 -0.60 -9.02
C ILE A 100 -5.69 -1.32 -10.28
N SER A 101 -5.65 -2.65 -10.24
CA SER A 101 -6.12 -3.53 -11.30
C SER A 101 -7.16 -4.50 -10.74
N ASN A 102 -8.30 -4.65 -11.42
CA ASN A 102 -9.16 -5.82 -11.25
C ASN A 102 -8.95 -6.67 -12.50
N PRO A 103 -8.16 -7.76 -12.42
CA PRO A 103 -7.99 -8.68 -13.54
C PRO A 103 -9.20 -9.59 -13.73
#